data_AF-A0A5N0GBY5-F1
#
_entry.id   AF-A0A5N0GBY5-F1
#
_cell.length_a   1.000
_cell.length_b   1.000
_cell.length_c   1.000
_cell.angle_alpha   90.00
_cell.angle_beta   90.00
_cell.angle_gamma   90.00
#
_symmetry.space_group_name_H-M   'P 1'
#
loop_
_entity.id
_entity.type
_entity.pdbx_description
1 polymer ?
#
loop_
_entity_poly.entity_id
_entity_poly.type
_entity_poly.pdbx_seq_one_letter_code
_entity_poly.pdbx_strand_id
1 'polypeptide(L)'
;MNPQKQLAAATGGRSCDRMGFPSGTVDGYFHRYASTRTSELGVVEDVASRIFTPHRLGCLGRSGHVDARLKAARLGAVTVGRLQYGADVELVHKSEIDAYHINIPLSGHAESWCGSDSAVATPVQAAVFLPERPAGIKWAADCVQLCVKLDRAELELEVEDLIGRPV
;
A
#
# COMPACT_ATOMS: atom_id res chain seq x y z
N MET A 1 32.34 1.30 4.16
CA MET A 1 32.04 1.94 5.45
C MET A 1 30.98 3.01 5.17
N ASN A 2 29.86 2.92 5.90
CA ASN A 2 28.46 3.36 5.62
C ASN A 2 28.27 4.89 5.32
N PRO A 3 27.13 5.38 4.77
CA PRO A 3 25.82 5.26 5.44
C PRO A 3 24.62 4.84 4.57
N GLN A 4 23.77 4.03 5.19
CA GLN A 4 22.37 3.76 4.87
C GLN A 4 21.60 5.07 4.70
N LYS A 5 20.95 5.25 3.54
CA LYS A 5 19.91 6.28 3.38
C LYS A 5 18.61 5.74 3.96
N GLN A 6 18.17 6.41 5.00
CA GLN A 6 17.06 6.07 5.87
C GLN A 6 15.73 6.37 5.16
N LEU A 7 14.89 5.36 5.00
CA LEU A 7 13.47 5.56 4.70
C LEU A 7 12.84 6.24 5.91
N ALA A 8 12.11 7.34 5.68
CA ALA A 8 11.60 8.18 6.75
C ALA A 8 10.58 7.42 7.62
N ALA A 9 10.89 7.29 8.91
CA ALA A 9 9.93 6.87 9.92
C ALA A 9 9.10 8.08 10.35
N ALA A 10 7.80 8.07 10.06
CA ALA A 10 6.89 9.11 10.52
C ALA A 10 6.50 8.84 11.99
N THR A 11 7.12 9.55 12.93
CA THR A 11 6.67 9.64 14.32
C THR A 11 5.72 10.84 14.47
N GLY A 12 4.48 10.57 14.84
CA GLY A 12 3.42 11.56 14.95
C GLY A 12 3.53 12.48 16.18
N GLY A 13 2.93 13.67 16.05
CA GLY A 13 2.58 14.52 17.17
C GLY A 13 2.57 16.01 16.83
N ARG A 14 1.41 16.53 16.42
CA ARG A 14 0.79 17.77 16.94
C ARG A 14 -0.56 17.97 16.24
N SER A 15 -1.60 18.22 17.03
CA SER A 15 -2.95 18.49 16.53
C SER A 15 -2.96 19.80 15.73
N CYS A 16 -3.62 19.76 14.58
CA CYS A 16 -4.00 20.96 13.84
C CYS A 16 -5.53 21.00 13.87
N ASP A 17 -6.08 21.70 14.86
CA ASP A 17 -7.48 22.11 14.88
C ASP A 17 -7.65 23.26 13.87
N ARG A 18 -7.83 22.93 12.60
CA ARG A 18 -8.51 23.76 11.58
C ARG A 18 -8.44 23.09 10.20
N MET A 19 -9.37 22.19 9.92
CA MET A 19 -9.85 21.98 8.56
C MET A 19 -11.36 21.81 8.63
N GLY A 20 -12.08 22.74 8.01
CA GLY A 20 -13.51 22.58 7.78
C GLY A 20 -13.69 21.41 6.83
N PHE A 21 -14.07 20.25 7.37
CA PHE A 21 -14.49 19.12 6.56
C PHE A 21 -15.69 19.57 5.70
N PRO A 22 -15.62 19.46 4.35
CA PRO A 22 -16.80 19.70 3.54
C PRO A 22 -17.90 18.74 4.01
N SER A 23 -19.12 19.26 4.14
CA SER A 23 -20.27 18.57 4.72
C SER A 23 -20.83 17.44 3.83
N GLY A 24 -19.96 16.58 3.31
CA GLY A 24 -20.37 15.31 2.73
C GLY A 24 -20.79 14.38 3.86
N THR A 25 -22.02 13.87 3.81
CA THR A 25 -22.43 12.73 4.62
C THR A 25 -21.35 11.65 4.55
N VAL A 26 -20.91 11.14 5.70
CA VAL A 26 -19.84 10.13 5.81
C VAL A 26 -20.09 8.91 4.90
N ASP A 27 -21.35 8.62 4.59
CA ASP A 27 -21.81 7.61 3.62
C ASP A 27 -21.31 7.81 2.18
N GLY A 28 -20.99 9.04 1.78
CA GLY A 28 -20.48 9.36 0.45
C GLY A 28 -19.00 9.03 0.25
N TYR A 29 -18.21 8.89 1.31
CA TYR A 29 -16.77 8.62 1.15
C TYR A 29 -16.51 7.18 0.72
N PHE A 30 -17.35 6.21 1.14
CA PHE A 30 -17.15 4.78 0.86
C PHE A 30 -17.68 4.38 -0.53
N HIS A 31 -17.01 4.80 -1.59
CA HIS A 31 -17.53 4.63 -2.95
C HIS A 31 -17.39 3.23 -3.56
N ARG A 32 -16.77 2.26 -2.86
CA ARG A 32 -16.76 0.83 -3.22
C ARG A 32 -16.08 0.06 -2.10
N TYR A 33 -16.74 -0.97 -1.58
CA TYR A 33 -16.15 -1.96 -0.68
C TYR A 33 -15.93 -3.26 -1.45
N ALA A 34 -14.72 -3.80 -1.40
CA ALA A 34 -14.38 -5.11 -1.95
C ALA A 34 -13.96 -6.04 -0.81
N SER A 35 -14.48 -7.27 -0.81
CA SER A 35 -14.06 -8.33 0.10
C SER A 35 -13.89 -9.61 -0.69
N THR A 36 -12.72 -10.21 -0.61
CA THR A 36 -12.36 -11.44 -1.31
C THR A 36 -11.63 -12.37 -0.36
N ARG A 37 -12.04 -13.64 -0.37
CA ARG A 37 -11.30 -14.74 0.25
C ARG A 37 -11.14 -15.84 -0.78
N THR A 38 -9.92 -16.31 -1.00
CA THR A 38 -9.63 -17.32 -2.03
C THR A 38 -8.36 -18.09 -1.70
N SER A 39 -8.28 -19.33 -2.17
CA SER A 39 -7.05 -20.14 -2.18
C SER A 39 -6.31 -20.16 -3.51
N GLU A 40 -6.84 -19.43 -4.50
CA GLU A 40 -6.29 -19.35 -5.85
C GLU A 40 -5.49 -18.06 -6.04
N LEU A 41 -4.20 -18.22 -6.36
CA LEU A 41 -3.26 -17.10 -6.52
C LEU A 41 -3.68 -16.13 -7.62
N GLY A 42 -4.12 -16.65 -8.77
CA GLY A 42 -4.54 -15.83 -9.91
C GLY A 42 -5.76 -14.97 -9.58
N VAL A 43 -6.73 -15.50 -8.82
CA VAL A 43 -7.92 -14.74 -8.41
C VAL A 43 -7.53 -13.55 -7.52
N VAL A 44 -6.63 -13.75 -6.54
CA VAL A 44 -6.19 -12.63 -5.69
C VAL A 44 -5.27 -11.66 -6.45
N GLU A 45 -4.38 -12.12 -7.35
CA GLU A 45 -3.58 -11.24 -8.22
C GLU A 45 -4.49 -10.30 -9.00
N ASP A 46 -5.52 -10.85 -9.64
CA ASP A 46 -6.46 -10.11 -10.47
C ASP A 46 -7.23 -9.04 -9.68
N VAL A 47 -7.76 -9.41 -8.51
CA VAL A 47 -8.51 -8.47 -7.68
C VAL A 47 -7.58 -7.40 -7.10
N ALA A 48 -6.43 -7.78 -6.56
CA ALA A 48 -5.48 -6.82 -5.99
C ALA A 48 -4.91 -5.87 -7.05
N SER A 49 -4.63 -6.37 -8.26
CA SER A 49 -4.16 -5.56 -9.40
C SER A 49 -5.17 -4.50 -9.82
N ARG A 50 -6.47 -4.81 -9.76
CA ARG A 50 -7.55 -3.85 -10.08
C ARG A 50 -7.75 -2.79 -9.00
N ILE A 51 -7.47 -3.13 -7.73
CA ILE A 51 -7.71 -2.24 -6.59
C ILE A 51 -6.53 -1.30 -6.35
N PHE A 52 -5.31 -1.83 -6.39
CA PHE A 52 -4.10 -1.06 -6.08
C PHE A 52 -3.42 -0.63 -7.38
N THR A 53 -2.52 -1.46 -7.90
CA THR A 53 -1.72 -1.14 -9.09
C THR A 53 -1.41 -2.46 -9.80
N PRO A 54 -1.45 -2.52 -11.14
CA PRO A 54 -1.16 -3.76 -11.87
C PRO A 54 0.17 -4.40 -11.47
N HIS A 55 0.11 -5.67 -11.09
CA HIS A 55 1.28 -6.43 -10.66
C HIS A 55 1.17 -7.90 -11.04
N ARG A 56 2.28 -8.62 -10.86
CA ARG A 56 2.36 -10.08 -10.84
C ARG A 56 2.46 -10.55 -9.40
N LEU A 57 1.88 -11.69 -9.09
CA LEU A 57 1.98 -12.32 -7.78
C LEU A 57 2.44 -13.78 -7.93
N GLY A 58 3.47 -14.17 -7.18
CA GLY A 58 4.03 -15.52 -7.16
C GLY A 58 4.06 -16.09 -5.74
N CYS A 59 3.76 -17.38 -5.59
CA CYS A 59 4.04 -18.10 -4.35
C CYS A 59 5.51 -18.53 -4.32
N LEU A 60 6.19 -18.30 -3.20
CA LEU A 60 7.57 -18.74 -2.98
C LEU A 60 7.64 -20.19 -2.46
N GLY A 61 6.54 -20.71 -1.90
CA GLY A 61 6.41 -22.09 -1.41
C GLY A 61 5.94 -23.10 -2.47
N ARG A 62 6.22 -24.39 -2.23
CA ARG A 62 5.96 -25.50 -3.18
C ARG A 62 4.48 -25.85 -3.38
N SER A 63 3.59 -25.45 -2.48
CA SER A 63 2.17 -25.82 -2.52
C SER A 63 1.39 -25.04 -3.59
N GLY A 64 1.87 -23.87 -4.03
CA GLY A 64 1.17 -23.01 -5.00
C GLY A 64 -0.18 -22.45 -4.51
N HIS A 65 -0.56 -22.72 -3.26
CA HIS A 65 -1.82 -22.33 -2.66
C HIS A 65 -1.62 -21.22 -1.61
N VAL A 66 -2.66 -20.38 -1.45
CA VAL A 66 -2.72 -19.27 -0.49
C VAL A 66 -3.97 -19.42 0.41
N ASP A 67 -4.05 -18.69 1.52
CA ASP A 67 -5.32 -18.33 2.21
C ASP A 67 -5.46 -16.81 2.13
N ALA A 68 -5.66 -16.34 0.90
CA ALA A 68 -5.71 -14.93 0.61
C ALA A 68 -7.00 -14.31 1.14
N ARG A 69 -6.86 -13.24 1.92
CA ARG A 69 -7.99 -12.42 2.39
C ARG A 69 -7.70 -10.96 2.11
N LEU A 70 -8.53 -10.35 1.28
CA LEU A 70 -8.44 -8.97 0.85
C LEU A 70 -9.73 -8.26 1.21
N LYS A 71 -9.61 -7.16 1.95
CA LYS A 71 -10.69 -6.20 2.15
C LYS A 71 -10.19 -4.84 1.72
N ALA A 72 -10.95 -4.09 0.94
CA ALA A 72 -10.55 -2.75 0.56
C ALA A 72 -11.75 -1.82 0.42
N ALA A 73 -11.52 -0.55 0.66
CA ALA A 73 -12.46 0.52 0.42
C ALA A 73 -11.76 1.67 -0.31
N ARG A 74 -12.49 2.32 -1.23
CA ARG A 74 -12.08 3.59 -1.80
C ARG A 74 -12.79 4.73 -1.08
N LEU A 75 -12.00 5.71 -0.65
CA LEU A 75 -12.32 6.91 0.12
C LEU A 75 -11.86 8.14 -0.66
N GLY A 76 -12.65 8.57 -1.66
CA GLY A 76 -12.24 9.62 -2.60
C GLY A 76 -10.94 9.26 -3.34
N ALA A 77 -9.89 10.06 -3.13
CA ALA A 77 -8.53 9.89 -3.67
C ALA A 77 -7.70 8.80 -2.95
N VAL A 78 -8.18 8.28 -1.82
CA VAL A 78 -7.47 7.29 -1.02
C VAL A 78 -8.10 5.91 -1.19
N THR A 79 -7.30 4.89 -1.42
CA THR A 79 -7.73 3.49 -1.31
C THR A 79 -7.04 2.86 -0.12
N VAL A 80 -7.82 2.26 0.77
CA VAL A 80 -7.32 1.55 1.95
C VAL A 80 -7.72 0.10 1.85
N GLY A 81 -6.80 -0.81 2.08
CA GLY A 81 -7.14 -2.22 2.19
C GLY A 81 -6.29 -3.00 3.18
N ARG A 82 -6.85 -4.10 3.63
CA ARG A 82 -6.18 -5.10 4.47
C ARG A 82 -5.97 -6.35 3.62
N LEU A 83 -4.71 -6.78 3.52
CA LEU A 83 -4.31 -7.98 2.80
C LEU A 83 -3.63 -8.98 3.74
N GLN A 84 -3.81 -10.25 3.43
CA GLN A 84 -2.98 -11.35 3.91
C GLN A 84 -3.01 -12.45 2.86
N TYR A 85 -1.92 -13.17 2.68
CA TYR A 85 -1.84 -14.27 1.72
C TYR A 85 -1.76 -15.64 2.39
N GLY A 86 -1.32 -15.73 3.65
CA GLY A 86 -1.21 -17.01 4.37
C GLY A 86 -0.13 -17.95 3.82
N ALA A 87 0.75 -17.42 2.95
CA ALA A 87 1.90 -18.10 2.36
C ALA A 87 2.95 -17.06 2.01
N ASP A 88 4.21 -17.46 1.91
CA ASP A 88 5.27 -16.59 1.43
C ASP A 88 5.02 -16.29 -0.05
N VAL A 89 4.85 -15.01 -0.37
CA VAL A 89 4.53 -14.55 -1.73
C VAL A 89 5.41 -13.37 -2.12
N GLU A 90 5.62 -13.23 -3.43
CA GLU A 90 6.33 -12.11 -4.04
C GLU A 90 5.43 -11.40 -5.03
N LEU A 91 5.41 -10.06 -4.94
CA LEU A 91 4.79 -9.17 -5.90
C LEU A 91 5.86 -8.36 -6.62
N VAL A 92 5.71 -8.26 -7.93
CA VAL A 92 6.47 -7.32 -8.75
C VAL A 92 5.49 -6.53 -9.61
N HIS A 93 5.60 -5.21 -9.59
CA HIS A 93 4.78 -4.36 -10.44
C HIS A 93 5.11 -4.58 -11.92
N LYS A 94 4.09 -4.53 -12.79
CA LYS A 94 4.24 -4.76 -14.24
C LYS A 94 4.92 -3.59 -14.96
N SER A 95 4.87 -2.42 -14.35
CA SER A 95 5.49 -1.17 -14.78
C SER A 95 5.93 -0.39 -13.54
N GLU A 96 6.48 0.80 -13.74
CA GLU A 96 6.59 1.78 -12.67
C GLU A 96 5.21 2.05 -12.05
N ILE A 97 5.20 2.27 -10.74
CA ILE A 97 3.96 2.58 -10.01
C ILE A 97 3.50 4.01 -10.31
N ASP A 98 2.19 4.22 -10.38
CA ASP A 98 1.56 5.48 -10.80
C ASP A 98 1.03 6.34 -9.64
N ALA A 99 1.20 5.84 -8.41
CA ALA A 99 0.60 6.39 -7.20
C ALA A 99 1.56 6.26 -6.01
N TYR A 100 1.29 7.03 -4.96
CA TYR A 100 1.98 6.85 -3.69
C TYR A 100 1.36 5.67 -2.93
N HIS A 101 2.19 4.82 -2.34
CA HIS A 101 1.73 3.74 -1.48
C HIS A 101 2.37 3.81 -0.09
N ILE A 102 1.58 3.52 0.94
CA ILE A 102 2.06 3.33 2.31
C ILE A 102 1.57 1.95 2.76
N ASN A 103 2.53 1.09 3.08
CA ASN A 103 2.29 -0.28 3.47
C ASN A 103 2.74 -0.50 4.90
N ILE A 104 1.81 -0.89 5.76
CA ILE A 104 2.01 -1.03 7.20
C ILE A 104 1.60 -2.45 7.61
N PRO A 105 2.55 -3.35 7.88
CA PRO A 105 2.23 -4.62 8.48
C PRO A 105 1.51 -4.43 9.82
N LEU A 106 0.47 -5.22 10.06
CA LEU A 106 -0.22 -5.34 11.34
C LEU A 106 0.30 -6.55 12.13
N SER A 107 0.87 -7.54 11.43
CA SER A 107 1.60 -8.69 11.95
C SER A 107 2.62 -9.16 10.89
N GLY A 108 3.59 -9.98 11.29
CA GLY A 108 4.62 -10.49 10.39
C GLY A 108 5.53 -9.38 9.85
N HIS A 109 6.04 -9.58 8.64
CA HIS A 109 6.91 -8.62 7.96
C HIS A 109 6.80 -8.70 6.43
N ALA A 110 7.27 -7.65 5.76
CA ALA A 110 7.36 -7.61 4.31
C ALA A 110 8.67 -6.94 3.86
N GLU A 111 9.45 -7.62 3.02
CA GLU A 111 10.62 -7.03 2.38
C GLU A 111 10.16 -6.24 1.16
N SER A 112 10.35 -4.93 1.18
CA SER A 112 9.87 -4.01 0.15
C SER A 112 11.04 -3.35 -0.56
N TRP A 113 10.88 -3.10 -1.85
CA TRP A 113 11.83 -2.31 -2.64
C TRP A 113 11.12 -1.37 -3.61
N CYS A 114 11.74 -0.22 -3.86
CA CYS A 114 11.23 0.86 -4.71
C CYS A 114 12.44 1.58 -5.35
N GLY A 115 12.64 1.43 -6.66
CA GLY A 115 13.87 1.86 -7.31
C GLY A 115 15.10 1.17 -6.71
N SER A 116 16.09 1.95 -6.27
CA SER A 116 17.30 1.46 -5.59
C SER A 116 17.12 1.26 -4.08
N ASP A 117 16.01 1.72 -3.52
CA ASP A 117 15.77 1.72 -2.08
C ASP A 117 15.07 0.44 -1.65
N SER A 118 15.40 -0.06 -0.45
CA SER A 118 14.76 -1.24 0.14
C SER A 118 14.58 -1.09 1.65
N ALA A 119 13.55 -1.75 2.18
CA ALA A 119 13.23 -1.75 3.60
C ALA A 119 12.50 -3.03 4.00
N VAL A 120 12.68 -3.45 5.26
CA VAL A 120 11.84 -4.48 5.87
C VAL A 120 10.74 -3.77 6.67
N ALA A 121 9.51 -3.87 6.20
CA ALA A 121 8.35 -3.35 6.91
C ALA A 121 7.93 -4.32 8.01
N THR A 122 7.53 -3.78 9.16
CA THR A 122 7.07 -4.51 10.36
C THR A 122 5.94 -3.72 11.03
N PRO A 123 5.29 -4.23 12.10
CA PRO A 123 4.26 -3.47 12.81
C PRO A 123 4.68 -2.12 13.40
N VAL A 124 5.99 -1.86 13.49
CA VAL A 124 6.54 -0.59 13.97
C VAL A 124 7.23 0.22 12.87
N GLN A 125 7.25 -0.27 11.63
CA GLN A 125 7.93 0.36 10.50
C GLN A 125 7.16 0.16 9.19
N ALA A 126 6.63 1.25 8.64
CA ALA A 126 5.97 1.25 7.34
C ALA A 126 6.98 1.32 6.18
N ALA A 127 6.58 0.80 5.02
CA ALA A 127 7.24 1.06 3.75
C ALA A 127 6.45 2.09 2.93
N VAL A 128 7.14 3.06 2.35
CA VAL A 128 6.57 4.10 1.48
C VAL A 128 7.13 3.91 0.07
N PHE A 129 6.24 3.93 -0.92
CA PHE A 129 6.60 3.78 -2.32
C PHE A 129 6.19 5.06 -3.07
N LEU A 130 7.14 5.57 -3.85
CA LEU A 130 6.98 6.79 -4.63
C LEU A 130 6.59 6.44 -6.08
N PRO A 131 5.73 7.24 -6.74
CA PRO A 131 5.39 7.05 -8.14
C PRO A 131 6.63 7.12 -9.05
N GLU A 132 6.48 6.67 -10.29
CA GLU A 132 7.52 6.67 -11.35
C GLU A 132 8.76 5.85 -10.98
N ARG A 133 8.55 4.78 -10.21
CA ARG A 133 9.62 3.85 -9.82
C ARG A 133 9.17 2.40 -9.98
N PRO A 134 10.07 1.50 -10.39
CA PRO A 134 9.79 0.07 -10.29
C PRO A 134 9.73 -0.30 -8.81
N ALA A 135 8.83 -1.22 -8.45
CA ALA A 135 8.65 -1.64 -7.06
C ALA A 135 8.23 -3.11 -6.96
N GLY A 136 8.44 -3.68 -5.78
CA GLY A 136 8.02 -5.03 -5.45
C GLY A 136 8.11 -5.31 -3.96
N ILE A 137 7.50 -6.41 -3.55
CA ILE A 137 7.32 -6.78 -2.14
C ILE A 137 7.39 -8.30 -2.00
N LYS A 138 8.11 -8.80 -1.00
CA LYS A 138 8.01 -10.18 -0.51
C LYS A 138 7.31 -10.17 0.84
N TRP A 139 6.17 -10.83 0.93
CA TRP A 139 5.47 -11.02 2.21
C TRP A 139 5.85 -12.35 2.81
N ALA A 140 6.12 -12.34 4.10
CA ALA A 140 6.14 -13.55 4.90
C ALA A 140 4.72 -14.14 5.03
N ALA A 141 4.63 -15.46 5.22
CA ALA A 141 3.34 -16.17 5.32
C ALA A 141 2.41 -15.64 6.43
N ASP A 142 2.96 -15.14 7.53
CA ASP A 142 2.24 -14.58 8.68
C ASP A 142 1.93 -13.08 8.55
N CYS A 143 2.29 -12.47 7.41
CA CYS A 143 2.11 -11.05 7.21
C CYS A 143 0.65 -10.69 6.92
N VAL A 144 0.12 -9.79 7.74
CA VAL A 144 -1.13 -9.09 7.50
C VAL A 144 -0.76 -7.64 7.30
N GLN A 145 -1.16 -7.02 6.19
CA GLN A 145 -0.75 -5.65 5.85
C GLN A 145 -1.94 -4.73 5.63
N LEU A 146 -1.85 -3.51 6.16
CA LEU A 146 -2.64 -2.37 5.74
C LEU A 146 -1.93 -1.70 4.56
N CYS A 147 -2.61 -1.65 3.42
CA CYS A 147 -2.15 -1.00 2.21
C CYS A 147 -2.96 0.29 2.00
N VAL A 148 -2.26 1.42 1.89
CA VAL A 148 -2.84 2.71 1.55
C VAL A 148 -2.29 3.11 0.18
N LYS A 149 -3.17 3.39 -0.78
CA LYS A 149 -2.83 4.00 -2.06
C LYS A 149 -3.41 5.41 -2.08
N LEU A 150 -2.59 6.39 -2.45
CA LEU A 150 -2.98 7.78 -2.62
C LEU A 150 -2.87 8.12 -4.10
N ASP A 151 -3.94 8.65 -4.69
CA ASP A 151 -3.87 9.20 -6.03
C ASP A 151 -2.78 10.28 -6.10
N ARG A 152 -1.93 10.20 -7.11
CA ARG A 152 -0.77 11.08 -7.24
C ARG A 152 -1.20 12.53 -7.44
N ALA A 153 -2.06 12.79 -8.42
CA ALA A 153 -2.43 14.15 -8.78
C ALA A 153 -3.17 14.83 -7.63
N GLU A 154 -4.09 14.12 -6.98
CA GLU A 154 -4.84 14.64 -5.84
C GLU A 154 -3.93 14.92 -4.63
N LEU A 155 -2.95 14.05 -4.36
CA LEU A 155 -2.00 14.28 -3.27
C LEU A 155 -1.07 15.46 -3.57
N GLU A 156 -0.55 15.53 -4.79
CA GLU A 156 0.34 16.61 -5.22
C GLU A 156 -0.39 17.96 -5.14
N LEU A 157 -1.62 18.06 -5.66
CA LEU A 157 -2.45 19.27 -5.54
C LEU A 157 -2.68 19.70 -4.08
N GLU A 158 -3.04 18.76 -3.19
CA GLU A 158 -3.25 19.08 -1.77
C GLU A 158 -1.95 19.55 -1.11
N VAL A 159 -0.80 18.94 -1.44
CA VAL A 159 0.49 19.38 -0.92
C VAL A 159 0.85 20.77 -1.44
N GLU A 160 0.64 21.04 -2.73
CA GLU A 160 0.87 22.36 -3.34
C GLU A 160 0.07 23.46 -2.65
N ASP A 161 -1.21 23.19 -2.36
CA ASP A 161 -2.08 24.10 -1.62
C ASP A 161 -1.57 24.36 -0.20
N LEU A 162 -1.09 23.31 0.50
CA LEU A 162 -0.55 23.42 1.86
C LEU A 162 0.79 24.17 1.91
N ILE A 163 1.64 24.04 0.88
CA ILE A 163 2.97 24.67 0.86
C ILE A 163 3.01 25.98 0.06
N GLY A 164 1.94 26.33 -0.65
CA GLY A 164 1.80 27.55 -1.45
C GLY A 164 2.74 27.61 -2.66
N ARG A 165 3.18 26.45 -3.18
CA ARG A 165 4.04 26.35 -4.38
C ARG A 165 3.94 24.97 -5.04
N PRO A 166 4.28 24.83 -6.33
CA PRO A 166 4.34 23.54 -7.02
C PRO A 166 5.32 22.54 -6.38
N VAL A 167 5.03 21.25 -6.50
CA VAL A 167 5.88 20.14 -6.06
C VAL A 167 6.76 19.57 -7.17
#